data_AF-A0A800LWI5-F1
#
_entry.id   AF-A0A800LWI5-F1
#
_cell.length_a   1.000
_cell.length_b   1.000
_cell.length_c   1.000
_cell.angle_alpha   90.00
_cell.angle_beta   90.00
_cell.angle_gamma   90.00
#
_symmetry.space_group_name_H-M   'P 1'
#
loop_
_entity.id
_entity.type
_entity.pdbx_description
1 polymer ?
#
loop_
_entity_poly.entity_id
_entity_poly.type
_entity_poly.pdbx_seq_one_letter_code
_entity_poly.pdbx_strand_id
1 'polypeptide(L)'
;MRKGVSITLGFSLALMLFAIGTTGVAVAADPEDKMVEGELVDLRCFVTRGAQGEAHQACGASCAKRGLPIGVIDAKGNAYTILASSPAYADYINRPVRISGKVTNMMLSPTKLEVKDGDQWKAVKLIKEMM
;
A
#
# COMPACT_ATOMS: atom_id res chain seq x y z
N MET A 1 -53.31 -16.12 -34.13
CA MET A 1 -52.08 -15.50 -33.58
C MET A 1 -52.45 -14.63 -32.39
N ARG A 2 -51.83 -14.92 -31.24
CA ARG A 2 -51.67 -14.14 -30.00
C ARG A 2 -52.88 -13.40 -29.39
N LYS A 3 -53.41 -14.06 -28.35
CA LYS A 3 -54.30 -13.56 -27.29
C LYS A 3 -53.58 -12.48 -26.46
N GLY A 4 -54.33 -11.48 -25.99
CA GLY A 4 -53.88 -10.53 -24.97
C GLY A 4 -53.80 -11.16 -23.57
N VAL A 5 -53.35 -10.35 -22.60
CA VAL A 5 -53.77 -10.29 -21.19
C VAL A 5 -52.80 -9.35 -20.45
N SER A 6 -53.36 -8.28 -19.86
CA SER A 6 -52.69 -7.43 -18.86
C SER A 6 -52.75 -8.12 -17.50
N ILE A 7 -51.66 -8.19 -16.75
CA ILE A 7 -51.70 -8.50 -15.31
C ILE A 7 -50.70 -7.62 -14.55
N THR A 8 -51.31 -6.92 -13.60
CA THR A 8 -50.83 -6.08 -12.50
C THR A 8 -50.06 -6.85 -11.41
N LEU A 9 -49.18 -6.13 -10.71
CA LEU A 9 -48.88 -6.23 -9.26
C LEU A 9 -48.34 -7.57 -8.69
N GLY A 10 -47.10 -7.51 -8.18
CA GLY A 10 -46.63 -8.37 -7.08
C GLY A 10 -45.85 -9.63 -7.48
N PHE A 11 -44.52 -9.53 -7.53
CA PHE A 11 -43.62 -10.68 -7.39
C PHE A 11 -42.39 -10.21 -6.59
N SER A 12 -42.41 -10.42 -5.28
CA SER A 12 -41.66 -11.52 -4.65
C SER A 12 -40.20 -11.14 -4.41
N LEU A 13 -39.93 -10.75 -3.16
CA LEU A 13 -38.86 -11.28 -2.31
C LEU A 13 -38.02 -12.40 -2.98
N ALA A 14 -37.01 -12.03 -3.78
CA ALA A 14 -35.95 -12.92 -4.25
C ALA A 14 -34.87 -12.10 -5.00
N LEU A 15 -34.01 -11.42 -4.25
CA LEU A 15 -32.65 -11.20 -4.71
C LEU A 15 -31.67 -11.39 -3.55
N MET A 16 -31.74 -12.61 -3.01
CA MET A 16 -30.63 -13.23 -2.31
C MET A 16 -29.53 -13.49 -3.35
N LEU A 17 -28.27 -13.33 -2.92
CA LEU A 17 -27.03 -13.71 -3.63
C LEU A 17 -26.54 -12.69 -4.67
N PHE A 18 -26.02 -11.55 -4.19
CA PHE A 18 -24.91 -10.92 -4.90
C PHE A 18 -23.64 -10.99 -4.06
N ALA A 19 -22.75 -11.85 -4.54
CA ALA A 19 -21.31 -11.82 -4.39
C ALA A 19 -20.75 -11.98 -2.96
N ILE A 20 -20.35 -13.22 -2.68
CA ILE A 20 -19.18 -13.58 -1.87
C ILE A 20 -18.00 -12.72 -2.34
N GLY A 21 -17.78 -11.59 -1.67
CA GLY A 21 -16.66 -10.70 -1.90
C GLY A 21 -15.44 -11.19 -1.15
N THR A 22 -14.59 -11.95 -1.84
CA THR A 22 -13.15 -12.14 -1.61
C THR A 22 -12.69 -12.16 -0.14
N THR A 23 -12.43 -13.35 0.39
CA THR A 23 -11.57 -13.55 1.56
C THR A 23 -10.18 -12.96 1.28
N GLY A 24 -9.96 -11.71 1.66
CA GLY A 24 -8.62 -11.19 1.86
C GLY A 24 -8.00 -11.99 2.99
N VAL A 25 -6.93 -12.73 2.71
CA VAL A 25 -6.09 -13.33 3.74
C VAL A 25 -5.45 -12.19 4.53
N ALA A 26 -6.08 -11.82 5.64
CA ALA A 26 -5.47 -10.96 6.63
C ALA A 26 -4.31 -11.75 7.26
N VAL A 27 -3.11 -11.56 6.72
CA VAL A 27 -1.88 -11.95 7.40
C VAL A 27 -1.86 -11.16 8.71
N ALA A 28 -2.02 -11.86 9.83
CA ALA A 28 -2.08 -11.24 11.15
C ALA A 28 -0.81 -10.42 11.37
N ALA A 29 -0.98 -9.11 11.59
CA ALA A 29 0.11 -8.27 12.07
C ALA A 29 0.48 -8.71 13.49
N ASP A 30 1.77 -8.65 13.82
CA ASP A 30 2.23 -8.83 15.20
C ASP A 30 1.52 -7.77 16.08
N PRO A 31 0.90 -8.11 17.22
CA PRO A 31 0.17 -7.16 18.06
C PRO A 31 0.97 -5.92 18.50
N GLU A 32 2.30 -5.93 18.37
CA GLU A 32 3.16 -4.78 18.64
C GLU A 32 3.49 -3.91 17.41
N ASP A 33 3.14 -4.35 16.20
CA ASP A 33 3.46 -3.62 14.97
C ASP A 33 2.52 -2.44 14.73
N LYS A 34 3.10 -1.28 14.43
CA LYS A 34 2.36 -0.11 13.93
C LYS A 34 2.30 -0.16 12.41
N MET A 35 1.12 0.06 11.85
CA MET A 35 0.94 0.30 10.42
C MET A 35 1.10 1.81 10.12
N VAL A 36 2.04 2.14 9.24
CA VAL A 36 2.30 3.48 8.73
C VAL A 36 1.83 3.54 7.28
N GLU A 37 0.84 4.37 7.00
CA GLU A 37 0.36 4.67 5.64
C GLU A 37 0.92 5.99 5.16
N GLY A 38 1.43 6.03 3.93
CA GLY A 38 1.98 7.24 3.35
C GLY A 38 2.60 7.00 1.98
N GLU A 39 3.40 7.94 1.51
CA GLU A 39 4.19 7.78 0.29
C GLU A 39 5.60 7.30 0.66
N LEU A 40 6.06 6.22 0.02
CA LEU A 40 7.44 5.79 0.15
C LEU A 40 8.33 6.69 -0.71
N VAL A 41 9.38 7.31 -0.17
CA VAL A 41 10.23 8.28 -0.88
C VAL A 41 11.72 7.98 -0.72
N ASP A 42 12.52 8.51 -1.66
CA ASP A 42 13.93 8.81 -1.40
C ASP A 42 14.01 9.96 -0.37
N LEU A 43 14.52 9.70 0.83
CA LEU A 43 14.57 10.70 1.89
C LEU A 43 15.53 11.86 1.58
N ARG A 44 16.62 11.60 0.86
CA ARG A 44 17.57 12.65 0.52
C ARG A 44 16.92 13.66 -0.41
N CYS A 45 16.29 13.19 -1.47
CA CYS A 45 15.61 14.02 -2.45
C CYS A 45 14.36 14.70 -1.86
N PHE A 46 13.61 13.99 -1.01
CA PHE A 46 12.48 14.57 -0.28
C PHE A 46 12.93 15.72 0.63
N VAL A 47 13.91 15.50 1.50
CA VAL A 47 14.34 16.52 2.49
C VAL A 47 15.00 17.72 1.81
N THR A 48 15.83 17.50 0.78
CA THR A 48 16.61 18.58 0.15
C THR A 48 15.84 19.35 -0.93
N ARG A 49 14.80 18.74 -1.53
CA ARG A 49 14.12 19.28 -2.72
C ARG A 49 12.59 19.14 -2.70
N GLY A 50 12.02 18.51 -1.67
CA GLY A 50 10.59 18.18 -1.62
C GLY A 50 10.13 17.15 -2.66
N ALA A 51 11.07 16.40 -3.26
CA ALA A 51 10.77 15.52 -4.38
C ALA A 51 9.97 14.29 -3.91
N GLN A 52 8.82 14.06 -4.56
CA GLN A 52 7.85 13.00 -4.28
C GLN A 52 6.93 12.84 -5.52
N GLY A 53 6.02 11.86 -5.49
CA GLY A 53 5.06 11.54 -6.54
C GLY A 53 5.63 10.78 -7.73
N GLU A 54 4.74 10.24 -8.56
CA GLU A 54 5.08 9.34 -9.68
C GLU A 54 6.13 9.92 -10.64
N ALA A 55 6.11 11.23 -10.87
CA ALA A 55 7.08 11.93 -11.72
C ALA A 55 8.54 11.74 -11.27
N HIS A 56 8.77 11.45 -9.99
CA HIS A 56 10.10 11.25 -9.42
C HIS A 56 10.41 9.76 -9.13
N GLN A 57 9.53 8.83 -9.50
CA GLN A 57 9.71 7.39 -9.27
C GLN A 57 10.99 6.84 -9.92
N ALA A 58 11.26 7.12 -11.20
CA ALA A 58 12.44 6.56 -11.88
C ALA A 58 13.76 7.03 -11.25
N CYS A 59 13.83 8.31 -10.86
CA CYS A 59 15.00 8.89 -10.21
C CYS A 59 15.17 8.33 -8.80
N GLY A 60 14.10 8.33 -8.00
CA GLY A 60 14.12 7.79 -6.64
C GLY A 60 14.43 6.29 -6.60
N ALA A 61 13.89 5.51 -7.53
CA ALA A 61 14.20 4.08 -7.66
C ALA A 61 15.69 3.84 -7.96
N SER A 62 16.30 4.68 -8.83
CA SER A 62 17.74 4.61 -9.09
C SER A 62 18.57 4.88 -7.83
N CYS A 63 18.17 5.86 -7.02
CA CYS A 63 18.80 6.14 -5.74
C CYS A 63 18.64 5.00 -4.73
N ALA A 64 17.44 4.47 -4.57
CA ALA A 64 17.16 3.35 -3.67
C ALA A 64 17.97 2.10 -4.06
N LYS A 65 18.11 1.81 -5.36
CA LYS A 65 18.97 0.72 -5.88
C LYS A 65 20.44 0.89 -5.51
N ARG A 66 20.90 2.13 -5.30
CA ARG A 66 22.26 2.44 -4.81
C ARG A 66 22.37 2.45 -3.28
N GLY A 67 21.29 2.16 -2.55
CA GLY A 67 21.29 2.14 -1.09
C GLY A 67 21.12 3.51 -0.42
N LEU A 68 20.63 4.52 -1.14
CA LEU A 68 20.29 5.80 -0.50
C LEU A 68 19.10 5.62 0.45
N PRO A 69 19.06 6.39 1.56
CA PRO A 69 18.03 6.23 2.58
C PRO A 69 16.63 6.50 2.02
N ILE A 70 15.69 5.67 2.44
CA ILE A 70 14.28 5.75 2.05
C ILE A 70 13.40 5.87 3.29
N GLY A 71 12.20 6.39 3.09
CA GLY A 71 11.28 6.66 4.19
C GLY A 71 9.84 6.72 3.74
N VAL A 72 8.91 6.71 4.69
CA VAL A 72 7.48 6.94 4.43
C VAL A 72 7.10 8.31 4.95
N ILE A 73 6.49 9.13 4.08
CA ILE A 73 5.90 10.41 4.47
C ILE A 73 4.40 10.19 4.67
N ASP A 74 3.94 10.26 5.92
CA ASP A 74 2.52 10.10 6.22
C ASP A 74 1.70 11.34 5.85
N ALA A 75 0.37 11.22 5.87
CA ALA A 75 -0.53 12.33 5.55
C ALA A 75 -0.42 13.54 6.51
N LYS A 76 0.25 13.39 7.65
CA LYS A 76 0.52 14.46 8.61
C LYS A 76 1.89 15.12 8.37
N GLY A 77 2.67 14.64 7.40
CA GLY A 77 4.00 15.11 7.09
C GLY A 77 5.11 14.51 7.97
N ASN A 78 4.82 13.48 8.76
CA ASN A 78 5.88 12.79 9.52
C ASN A 78 6.72 11.94 8.56
N ALA A 79 8.04 12.00 8.70
CA ALA A 79 8.97 11.19 7.93
C ALA A 79 9.46 10.00 8.76
N TYR A 80 9.05 8.79 8.38
CA TYR A 80 9.51 7.55 8.98
C TYR A 80 10.69 6.99 8.20
N THR A 81 11.86 6.87 8.81
CA THR A 81 13.04 6.26 8.16
C THR A 81 12.92 4.75 8.19
N ILE A 82 13.08 4.10 7.04
CA ILE A 82 13.03 2.65 6.93
C ILE A 82 14.37 2.05 7.36
N LEU A 83 14.34 1.19 8.36
CA LEU A 83 15.48 0.39 8.82
C LEU A 83 15.50 -0.96 8.11
N ALA A 84 15.75 -0.93 6.80
CA ALA A 84 15.95 -2.11 5.96
C ALA A 84 16.73 -1.71 4.70
N SER A 85 17.18 -2.70 3.92
CA SER A 85 17.93 -2.44 2.68
C SER A 85 17.06 -1.70 1.65
N SER A 86 17.45 -0.47 1.32
CA SER A 86 16.71 0.37 0.36
C SER A 86 16.49 -0.25 -1.02
N PRO A 87 17.43 -1.04 -1.59
CA PRO A 87 17.20 -1.75 -2.84
C PRO A 87 15.97 -2.66 -2.86
N ALA A 88 15.54 -3.21 -1.71
CA ALA A 88 14.34 -4.06 -1.61
C ALA A 88 13.05 -3.32 -1.93
N TYR A 89 13.08 -1.99 -1.86
CA TYR A 89 11.91 -1.13 -1.98
C TYR A 89 11.93 -0.30 -3.26
N ALA A 90 12.99 -0.40 -4.07
CA ALA A 90 13.23 0.54 -5.16
C ALA A 90 12.10 0.62 -6.19
N ASP A 91 11.45 -0.51 -6.49
CA ASP A 91 10.35 -0.56 -7.46
C ASP A 91 9.01 -0.02 -6.89
N TYR A 92 9.00 0.37 -5.62
CA TYR A 92 7.85 0.91 -4.88
C TYR A 92 8.05 2.38 -4.49
N ILE A 93 9.19 2.97 -4.81
CA ILE A 93 9.48 4.37 -4.52
C ILE A 93 8.47 5.27 -5.22
N ASN A 94 8.10 6.34 -4.53
CA ASN A 94 7.12 7.35 -4.85
C ASN A 94 5.73 6.79 -5.16
N ARG A 95 5.36 5.71 -4.46
CA ARG A 95 4.02 5.13 -4.48
C ARG A 95 3.39 5.16 -3.09
N PRO A 96 2.04 5.15 -3.02
CA PRO A 96 1.35 4.98 -1.76
C PRO A 96 1.61 3.57 -1.21
N VAL A 97 2.04 3.50 0.05
CA VAL A 97 2.35 2.26 0.75
C VAL A 97 1.68 2.22 2.12
N ARG A 98 1.47 1.01 2.61
CA ARG A 98 1.27 0.70 4.03
C ARG A 98 2.42 -0.19 4.47
N ILE A 99 3.15 0.25 5.47
CA ILE A 99 4.25 -0.54 6.04
C ILE A 99 3.92 -0.81 7.50
N SER A 100 3.80 -2.09 7.83
CA SER A 100 3.70 -2.53 9.22
C SER A 100 5.08 -2.83 9.77
N GLY A 101 5.28 -2.53 11.05
CA GLY A 101 6.50 -2.90 11.77
C GLY A 101 6.67 -2.18 13.09
N LYS A 102 7.81 -2.41 13.75
CA LYS A 102 8.16 -1.72 15.00
C LYS A 102 8.61 -0.30 14.71
N VAL A 103 8.06 0.67 15.44
CA VAL A 103 8.39 2.09 15.30
C VAL A 103 8.96 2.65 16.60
N THR A 104 10.15 3.23 16.52
CA THR A 104 10.80 3.96 17.63
C THR A 104 11.37 5.27 17.10
N ASN A 105 10.96 6.41 17.64
CA ASN A 105 11.48 7.74 17.24
C ASN A 105 11.48 7.97 15.71
N MET A 106 10.37 7.66 15.03
CA MET A 106 10.23 7.72 13.56
C MET A 106 11.16 6.78 12.77
N MET A 107 11.87 5.86 13.43
CA MET A 107 12.54 4.76 12.76
C MET A 107 11.57 3.59 12.67
N LEU A 108 11.36 3.06 11.47
CA LEU A 108 10.44 1.96 11.19
C LEU A 108 11.24 0.74 10.75
N SER A 109 11.20 -0.32 11.54
CA SER A 109 11.71 -1.64 11.18
C SER A 109 10.56 -2.44 10.55
N PRO A 110 10.56 -2.64 9.22
CA PRO A 110 9.42 -3.17 8.49
C PRO A 110 9.29 -4.70 8.65
N THR A 111 8.07 -5.16 8.86
CA THR A 111 7.69 -6.59 8.87
C THR A 111 6.81 -6.96 7.69
N LYS A 112 6.05 -5.99 7.16
CA LYS A 112 5.15 -6.15 6.01
C LYS A 112 5.10 -4.87 5.18
N LEU A 113 5.12 -5.01 3.86
CA LEU A 113 4.87 -3.93 2.90
C LEU A 113 3.61 -4.26 2.08
N GLU A 114 2.71 -3.30 1.98
CA GLU A 114 1.59 -3.31 1.05
C GLU A 114 1.67 -2.06 0.18
N VAL A 115 1.45 -2.22 -1.12
CA VAL A 115 1.55 -1.13 -2.09
C VAL A 115 0.20 -0.97 -2.75
N LYS A 116 -0.21 0.29 -2.93
CA LYS A 116 -1.47 0.59 -3.60
C LYS A 116 -1.35 0.35 -5.11
N ASP A 117 -2.31 -0.37 -5.66
CA ASP A 117 -2.47 -0.65 -7.09
C ASP A 117 -3.95 -0.42 -7.47
N GLY A 118 -4.21 0.73 -8.08
CA GLY A 118 -5.58 1.26 -8.22
C GLY A 118 -6.24 1.45 -6.85
N ASP A 119 -7.40 0.83 -6.66
CA ASP A 119 -8.14 0.87 -5.39
C ASP A 119 -7.77 -0.28 -4.42
N GLN A 120 -6.82 -1.15 -4.81
CA GLN A 120 -6.44 -2.32 -4.03
C GLN A 120 -5.07 -2.15 -3.35
N TRP A 121 -4.91 -2.78 -2.18
CA TRP A 121 -3.63 -2.90 -1.49
C TRP A 121 -3.07 -4.30 -1.73
N LYS A 122 -1.87 -4.38 -2.32
CA LYS A 122 -1.19 -5.65 -2.61
C LYS A 122 -0.01 -5.84 -1.67
N ALA A 123 -0.03 -6.93 -0.91
CA ALA A 123 1.10 -7.32 -0.08
C ALA A 123 2.29 -7.71 -0.97
N VAL A 124 3.44 -7.12 -0.68
CA VAL A 124 4.70 -7.42 -1.37
C VAL A 124 5.50 -8.39 -0.51
N LYS A 125 6.02 -9.44 -1.15
CA LYS A 125 6.95 -10.36 -0.50
C LYS A 125 8.32 -9.69 -0.41
N LEU A 126 8.61 -9.07 0.73
CA LEU A 126 9.96 -8.62 1.07
C LEU A 126 10.82 -9.86 1.33
N ILE A 127 11.86 -10.04 0.51
CA ILE A 127 12.75 -11.20 0.65
C ILE A 127 13.62 -10.96 1.88
N LYS A 128 13.70 -11.95 2.79
CA LYS A 128 14.47 -11.87 4.04
C LYS A 128 15.97 -11.59 3.83
N GLU A 129 16.51 -11.90 2.66
CA GLU A 129 17.91 -11.58 2.33
C GLU A 129 18.17 -10.07 2.10
N MET A 130 17.11 -9.27 2.06
CA MET A 130 17.17 -7.82 1.86
C MET A 130 16.66 -7.01 3.07
N MET A 131 16.44 -7.66 4.22
CA MET A 131 16.07 -7.02 5.49
C MET A 131 17.23 -7.06 6.47
#